data_AF-A0A5R8QFS4-F1
#
_entry.id   AF-A0A5R8QFS4-F1
#
_cell.length_a   1.000
_cell.length_b   1.000
_cell.length_c   1.000
_cell.angle_alpha   90.00
_cell.angle_beta   90.00
_cell.angle_gamma   90.00
#
_symmetry.space_group_name_H-M   'P 1'
#
loop_
_entity.id
_entity.type
_entity.pdbx_description
1 polymer ?
#
loop_
_entity_poly.entity_id
_entity_poly.type
_entity_poly.pdbx_seq_one_letter_code
_entity_poly.pdbx_strand_id
1 'polypeptide(L)'
;MSENNEEEYRYFLTYSGLRLPLNLVGPLEADAIANRNTYFRATYDSEGRLACCEKLVYGEVELRHDYAYDADGALTRARIAMGEDVSEIDCDANGAPLRS
;
A
#
# COMPACT_ATOMS: atom_id res chain seq x y z
N MET A 1 0.97 11.06 27.61
CA MET A 1 0.22 11.70 26.52
C MET A 1 0.51 10.88 25.29
N SER A 2 -0.52 10.39 24.63
CA SER A 2 -0.40 9.40 23.57
C SER A 2 0.45 9.96 22.43
N GLU A 3 1.67 9.48 22.29
CA GLU A 3 2.43 9.57 21.04
C GLU A 3 1.73 8.60 20.07
N ASN A 4 0.57 9.02 19.55
CA ASN A 4 0.07 8.45 18.31
C ASN A 4 1.15 8.80 17.30
N ASN A 5 2.02 7.84 17.02
CA ASN A 5 2.83 7.89 15.81
C ASN A 5 1.80 7.70 14.69
N GLU A 6 1.08 8.79 14.37
CA GLU A 6 0.15 8.89 13.27
C GLU A 6 1.01 8.71 12.03
N GLU A 7 1.28 7.46 11.66
CA GLU A 7 1.60 7.14 10.29
C GLU A 7 0.52 7.85 9.48
N GLU A 8 0.89 8.92 8.77
CA GLU A 8 -0.05 9.77 8.02
C GLU A 8 -0.64 8.92 6.90
N TYR A 9 -1.70 8.18 7.24
CA TYR A 9 -2.43 7.36 6.31
C TYR A 9 -3.14 8.28 5.34
N ARG A 10 -2.76 8.19 4.06
CA ARG A 10 -3.49 8.84 2.98
C ARG A 10 -4.54 7.88 2.48
N TYR A 11 -5.78 8.37 2.34
CA TYR A 11 -6.90 7.56 1.90
C TYR A 11 -7.17 7.74 0.42
N PHE A 12 -7.61 6.69 -0.25
CA PHE A 12 -7.86 6.67 -1.68
C PHE A 12 -9.08 5.82 -2.03
N LEU A 13 -9.72 6.19 -3.13
CA LEU A 13 -10.89 5.51 -3.66
C LEU A 13 -10.53 4.16 -4.28
N THR A 14 -9.46 4.13 -5.07
CA THR A 14 -9.03 2.96 -5.85
C THR A 14 -7.56 3.10 -6.21
N TYR A 15 -6.99 2.10 -6.87
CA TYR A 15 -5.72 2.20 -7.58
C TYR A 15 -5.93 2.06 -9.09
N SER A 16 -4.90 2.42 -9.84
CA SER A 16 -4.83 2.31 -11.29
C SER A 16 -3.56 1.58 -11.72
N GLY A 17 -3.64 0.88 -12.84
CA GLY A 17 -2.55 0.06 -13.35
C GLY A 17 -2.43 -1.31 -12.67
N LEU A 18 -1.59 -2.15 -13.26
CA LEU A 18 -1.26 -3.51 -12.79
C LEU A 18 0.21 -3.64 -12.38
N ARG A 19 0.96 -2.53 -12.44
CA ARG A 19 2.38 -2.48 -12.06
C ARG A 19 2.50 -2.15 -10.58
N LEU A 20 3.53 -2.72 -9.97
CA LEU A 20 3.93 -2.42 -8.60
C LEU A 20 5.01 -1.32 -8.63
N PRO A 21 5.06 -0.44 -7.62
CA PRO A 21 4.04 -0.26 -6.57
C PRO A 21 2.69 0.25 -7.14
N LEU A 22 1.59 -0.10 -6.47
CA LEU A 22 0.24 0.30 -6.93
C LEU A 22 0.09 1.83 -6.98
N ASN A 23 -0.48 2.34 -8.07
CA ASN A 23 -0.74 3.77 -8.20
C ASN A 23 -2.14 4.12 -7.66
N LEU A 24 -2.19 4.63 -6.43
CA LEU A 24 -3.42 5.02 -5.75
C LEU A 24 -4.01 6.31 -6.32
N VAL A 25 -5.33 6.33 -6.56
CA VAL A 25 -6.04 7.42 -7.22
C VAL A 25 -7.37 7.74 -6.53
N GLY A 26 -7.81 8.99 -6.71
CA GLY A 26 -8.99 9.50 -6.03
C GLY A 26 -8.74 9.67 -4.54
N PRO A 27 -7.86 10.61 -4.13
CA PRO A 27 -7.60 10.88 -2.72
C PRO A 27 -8.90 11.18 -1.98
N LEU A 28 -9.00 10.69 -0.75
CA LEU A 28 -10.14 10.84 0.13
C LEU A 28 -9.73 11.53 1.41
N GLU A 29 -10.60 12.41 1.90
CA GLU A 29 -10.50 12.98 3.23
C GLU A 29 -10.90 11.93 4.28
N ALA A 30 -10.41 12.08 5.52
CA ALA A 30 -10.75 11.17 6.63
C ALA A 30 -12.28 11.11 6.91
N ASP A 31 -13.01 12.19 6.67
CA ASP A 31 -14.47 12.20 6.82
C ASP A 31 -15.17 11.37 5.73
N ALA A 32 -14.57 11.29 4.54
CA ALA A 32 -15.14 10.56 3.41
C ALA A 32 -15.08 9.04 3.60
N ILE A 33 -14.19 8.52 4.47
CA ILE A 33 -14.10 7.08 4.76
C ILE A 33 -15.13 6.62 5.79
N ALA A 34 -15.68 7.51 6.62
CA ALA A 34 -16.62 7.16 7.69
C ALA A 34 -17.92 6.51 7.18
N ASN A 35 -18.35 6.87 5.96
CA ASN A 35 -19.57 6.34 5.33
C ASN A 35 -19.27 5.37 4.18
N ARG A 36 -18.05 4.84 4.10
CA ARG A 36 -17.63 3.95 3.01
C ARG A 36 -17.45 2.52 3.47
N ASN A 37 -18.06 1.63 2.72
CA ASN A 37 -17.84 0.20 2.87
C ASN A 37 -16.46 -0.23 2.37
N THR A 38 -15.83 0.50 1.45
CA THR A 38 -14.52 0.13 0.92
C THR A 38 -13.70 1.36 0.55
N TYR A 39 -12.43 1.35 0.94
CA TYR A 39 -11.44 2.36 0.59
C TYR A 39 -10.02 1.78 0.72
N PHE A 40 -9.05 2.49 0.17
CA PHE A 40 -7.64 2.17 0.35
C PHE A 40 -7.00 3.18 1.30
N ARG A 41 -6.04 2.75 2.11
CA ARG A 41 -5.16 3.61 2.90
C ARG A 41 -3.71 3.26 2.61
N ALA A 42 -2.84 4.25 2.66
CA ALA A 42 -1.43 4.05 2.38
C ALA A 42 -0.53 4.93 3.21
N THR A 43 0.67 4.40 3.49
CA THR A 43 1.76 5.14 4.12
C THR A 43 2.89 5.31 3.14
N TYR A 44 3.65 6.39 3.33
CA TYR A 44 4.78 6.74 2.49
C TYR A 44 6.05 6.76 3.33
N ASP A 45 7.17 6.35 2.75
CA ASP A 45 8.47 6.43 3.39
C ASP A 45 8.99 7.88 3.44
N SER A 46 10.15 8.08 4.06
CA SER A 46 10.79 9.39 4.17
C SER A 46 11.17 10.02 2.81
N GLU A 47 11.23 9.23 1.75
CA GLU A 47 11.50 9.69 0.38
C GLU A 47 10.20 9.93 -0.42
N GLY A 48 9.04 9.76 0.22
CA GLY A 48 7.72 9.96 -0.38
C GLY A 48 7.28 8.82 -1.30
N ARG A 49 7.87 7.63 -1.19
CA ARG A 49 7.48 6.43 -1.95
C ARG A 49 6.47 5.61 -1.16
N LEU A 50 5.61 4.87 -1.87
CA LEU A 50 4.56 4.07 -1.25
C LEU A 50 5.18 2.92 -0.44
N ALA A 51 5.13 2.99 0.89
CA ALA A 51 5.68 1.96 1.76
C ALA A 51 4.66 0.84 2.04
N CYS A 52 3.41 1.21 2.28
CA CYS A 52 2.33 0.27 2.54
C CYS A 52 1.04 0.75 1.89
N CYS A 53 0.22 -0.20 1.42
CA CYS A 53 -1.12 0.04 0.89
C CYS A 53 -2.08 -1.05 1.37
N GLU A 54 -3.15 -0.64 2.04
CA GLU A 54 -4.16 -1.52 2.60
C GLU A 54 -5.53 -1.21 2.00
N LYS A 55 -6.28 -2.23 1.62
CA LYS A 55 -7.68 -2.14 1.23
C LYS A 55 -8.53 -2.52 2.43
N LEU A 56 -9.35 -1.58 2.89
CA LEU A 56 -10.31 -1.83 3.94
C LEU A 56 -11.67 -2.10 3.33
N VAL A 57 -12.35 -3.14 3.84
CA VAL A 57 -13.74 -3.46 3.51
C VAL A 57 -14.50 -3.66 4.80
N TYR A 58 -15.55 -2.87 5.02
CA TYR A 58 -16.31 -2.80 6.27
C TYR A 58 -15.45 -2.61 7.54
N GLY A 59 -14.29 -1.95 7.40
CA GLY A 59 -13.36 -1.69 8.50
C GLY A 59 -12.28 -2.75 8.71
N GLU A 60 -12.34 -3.87 7.98
CA GLU A 60 -11.34 -4.94 8.04
C GLU A 60 -10.35 -4.83 6.87
N VAL A 61 -9.08 -5.18 7.10
CA VAL A 61 -8.06 -5.19 6.06
C VAL A 61 -8.21 -6.46 5.23
N GLU A 62 -8.80 -6.33 4.05
CA GLU A 62 -8.96 -7.45 3.11
C GLU A 62 -7.68 -7.73 2.33
N LEU A 63 -6.88 -6.69 2.09
CA LEU A 63 -5.68 -6.76 1.25
C LEU A 63 -4.64 -5.79 1.78
N ARG A 64 -3.41 -6.24 1.91
CA ARG A 64 -2.26 -5.42 2.33
C ARG A 64 -1.09 -5.65 1.38
N HIS A 65 -0.49 -4.56 0.93
CA HIS A 65 0.74 -4.55 0.15
C HIS A 65 1.79 -3.82 0.96
N ASP A 66 2.89 -4.49 1.28
CA ASP A 66 4.08 -3.88 1.85
C ASP A 66 5.16 -3.86 0.75
N TYR A 67 5.78 -2.71 0.53
CA TYR A 67 6.82 -2.51 -0.48
C TYR A 67 8.16 -2.23 0.19
N ALA A 68 9.19 -2.91 -0.27
CA ALA A 68 10.57 -2.65 0.12
C ALA A 68 11.35 -2.15 -1.10
N TYR A 69 12.16 -1.12 -0.85
CA TYR A 69 13.00 -0.48 -1.85
C TYR A 69 14.47 -0.63 -1.46
N ASP A 70 15.36 -0.64 -2.43
CA ASP A 70 16.81 -0.55 -2.18
C ASP A 70 17.27 0.90 -1.95
N ALA A 71 18.58 1.07 -1.77
CA ALA A 71 19.22 2.37 -1.58
C ALA A 71 19.17 3.27 -2.84
N ASP A 72 18.95 2.69 -4.02
CA ASP A 72 18.78 3.41 -5.28
C ASP A 72 17.29 3.77 -5.53
N GLY A 73 16.39 3.30 -4.66
CA GLY A 73 14.95 3.53 -4.71
C GLY A 73 14.20 2.63 -5.68
N ALA A 74 14.82 1.57 -6.18
CA ALA A 74 14.15 0.55 -6.97
C ALA A 74 13.38 -0.41 -6.04
N LEU A 75 12.18 -0.82 -6.49
CA LEU A 75 11.39 -1.80 -5.76
C LEU A 75 12.12 -3.15 -5.78
N THR A 76 12.47 -3.69 -4.62
CA THR A 76 13.15 -4.98 -4.51
C THR A 76 12.22 -6.10 -4.10
N ARG A 77 11.17 -5.78 -3.34
CA ARG A 77 10.20 -6.78 -2.87
C ARG A 77 8.83 -6.16 -2.65
N ALA A 78 7.80 -6.88 -3.04
CA ALA A 78 6.43 -6.62 -2.68
C ALA A 78 5.85 -7.82 -1.93
N ARG A 79 5.31 -7.57 -0.74
CA ARG A 79 4.59 -8.56 0.05
C ARG A 79 3.10 -8.26 0.01
N ILE A 80 2.32 -9.18 -0.51
CA ILE A 80 0.88 -9.06 -0.70
C ILE A 80 0.20 -10.05 0.24
N ALA A 81 -0.51 -9.55 1.25
CA ALA A 81 -1.35 -10.35 2.12
C ALA A 81 -2.83 -10.16 1.76
N MET A 82 -3.56 -11.25 1.54
CA MET A 82 -4.99 -11.26 1.24
C MET A 82 -5.66 -12.29 2.15
N GLY A 83 -6.30 -11.82 3.23
CA GLY A 83 -6.77 -12.69 4.29
C GLY A 83 -5.63 -13.50 4.92
N GLU A 84 -5.70 -14.82 4.84
CA GLU A 84 -4.69 -15.74 5.37
C GLU A 84 -3.54 -16.02 4.38
N ASP A 85 -3.74 -15.70 3.10
CA ASP A 85 -2.75 -15.92 2.04
C ASP A 85 -1.73 -14.79 2.01
N VAL A 86 -0.45 -15.15 2.00
CA VAL A 86 0.65 -14.19 1.84
C VAL A 86 1.50 -14.60 0.65
N SER A 87 1.63 -13.69 -0.30
CA SER A 87 2.49 -13.82 -1.47
C SER A 87 3.64 -12.83 -1.37
N GLU A 88 4.86 -13.30 -1.51
CA GLU A 88 6.05 -12.45 -1.64
C GLU A 88 6.54 -12.48 -3.08
N ILE A 89 6.79 -11.30 -3.63
CA ILE A 89 7.25 -11.10 -4.99
C ILE A 89 8.57 -10.36 -4.88
N ASP A 90 9.67 -11.03 -5.18
CA ASP A 90 10.94 -10.34 -5.39
C ASP A 90 10.92 -9.65 -6.76
N CYS A 91 11.50 -8.46 -6.82
CA CYS A 91 11.58 -7.66 -8.03
C CYS A 91 13.04 -7.55 -8.47
N ASP A 92 13.26 -7.47 -9.78
CA ASP A 92 14.59 -7.22 -10.34
C ASP A 92 14.98 -5.73 -10.21
N ALA A 93 16.19 -5.38 -10.64
CA ALA A 93 16.69 -4.00 -10.62
C ALA A 93 15.87 -3.01 -11.46
N ASN A 94 14.93 -3.48 -12.29
CA ASN A 94 14.00 -2.66 -13.06
C ASN A 94 12.60 -2.58 -12.43
N GLY A 95 12.41 -3.17 -11.24
CA GLY A 95 11.12 -3.28 -10.56
C GLY A 95 10.17 -4.30 -11.21
N ALA A 96 10.67 -5.19 -12.08
CA ALA A 96 9.87 -6.25 -12.67
C ALA A 96 9.80 -7.46 -11.73
N PRO A 97 8.63 -8.12 -11.58
CA PRO A 97 8.51 -9.28 -10.70
C PRO A 97 9.36 -10.44 -11.23
N LEU A 98 10.29 -10.92 -10.41
CA LEU A 98 11.04 -12.14 -10.63
C LEU A 98 10.07 -13.31 -10.41
N ARG A 99 9.51 -13.85 -11.50
CA ARG A 99 8.80 -15.13 -11.43
C ARG A 99 9.83 -16.24 -11.19
N SER A 100 9.79 -16.83 -10.00
CA SER A 100 10.44 -18.12 -9.71
C SER A 100 9.74 -19.26 -10.43
#